data_AF-A0AAV5GNR8-F1
#
_entry.id   AF-A0AAV5GNR8-F1
#
_cell.length_a   1.000
_cell.length_b   1.000
_cell.length_c   1.000
_cell.angle_alpha   90.00
_cell.angle_beta   90.00
_cell.angle_gamma   90.00
#
_symmetry.space_group_name_H-M   'P 1'
#
loop_
_entity.id
_entity.type
_entity.pdbx_description
1 polymer ?
#
loop_
_entity_poly.entity_id
_entity_poly.type
_entity_poly.pdbx_seq_one_letter_code
_entity_poly.pdbx_strand_id
1 'polypeptide(L)'
;MSRAGLSFVARAARPALRPAARPAARPAPFARNASSHAADPHAAAEHYPQEGFNAPFWRHLSLGAIALFIYLRVAPSDLPEQLEHAAEERAPWLTRYIAHNLAPDADKFRERNEKHLELAKLAADDKLLFQEAERPRVRRLRYLGTFDQASPNNIPVGSQADLSDLVIKSEKDDFAA
;
A
#
# COMPACT_ATOMS: atom_id res chain seq x y z
N MET A 1 56.35 16.40 6.30
CA MET A 1 55.40 15.43 5.68
C MET A 1 54.37 15.05 6.73
N SER A 2 53.11 14.96 6.30
CA SER A 2 51.89 15.09 7.12
C SER A 2 51.44 13.79 7.79
N ARG A 3 50.85 13.96 9.00
CA ARG A 3 49.68 13.25 9.57
C ARG A 3 49.84 11.85 10.19
N ALA A 4 49.76 11.83 11.53
CA ALA A 4 48.91 10.96 12.34
C ALA A 4 48.31 11.89 13.43
N GLY A 5 47.02 11.95 13.75
CA GLY A 5 46.03 10.89 13.84
C GLY A 5 45.59 10.85 15.30
N LEU A 6 44.73 11.80 15.72
CA LEU A 6 44.12 11.79 17.06
C LEU A 6 42.61 11.98 16.92
N SER A 7 41.91 10.87 17.14
CA SER A 7 40.47 10.77 17.22
C SER A 7 40.03 11.14 18.64
N PHE A 8 39.28 12.22 18.80
CA PHE A 8 38.43 12.41 19.97
C PHE A 8 36.97 12.48 19.51
N VAL A 9 36.22 11.44 19.87
CA VAL A 9 34.77 11.37 19.70
C VAL A 9 34.14 12.26 20.76
N ALA A 10 33.68 13.45 20.36
CA ALA A 10 32.85 14.30 21.19
C ALA A 10 31.37 13.96 20.95
N ARG A 11 30.75 13.38 21.98
CA ARG A 11 29.32 13.09 22.09
C ARG A 11 28.57 14.42 22.29
N ALA A 12 28.05 15.00 21.21
CA ALA A 12 27.21 16.20 21.28
C ALA A 12 25.75 15.81 21.60
N ALA A 13 25.20 16.44 22.64
CA ALA A 13 23.82 16.32 23.09
C ALA A 13 22.83 16.81 22.02
N ARG A 14 21.77 16.04 21.80
CA ARG A 14 20.66 16.40 20.90
C ARG A 14 19.75 17.43 21.58
N PRO A 15 19.48 18.60 20.98
CA PRO A 15 18.35 19.43 21.42
C PRO A 15 17.03 18.77 21.00
N ALA A 16 16.14 18.58 21.97
CA ALA A 16 14.78 18.10 21.75
C ALA A 16 13.95 19.19 21.05
N LEU A 17 13.77 19.06 19.74
CA LEU A 17 12.82 19.86 18.98
C LEU A 17 11.41 19.27 19.17
N ARG A 18 10.54 20.06 19.80
CA ARG A 18 9.08 19.85 19.85
C ARG A 18 8.53 19.79 18.42
N PRO A 19 7.82 18.72 18.01
CA PRO A 19 7.09 18.75 16.76
C PRO A 19 5.87 19.67 16.88
N ALA A 20 5.78 20.66 15.99
CA ALA A 20 4.56 21.42 15.76
C ALA A 20 3.46 20.46 15.29
N ALA A 21 2.36 20.41 16.02
CA ALA A 21 1.19 19.61 15.70
C ALA A 21 0.56 20.12 14.38
N ARG A 22 0.69 19.34 13.31
CA ARG A 22 -0.20 19.44 12.15
C ARG A 22 -1.59 18.95 12.59
N PRO A 23 -2.69 19.64 12.25
CA PRO A 23 -4.00 19.04 12.39
C PRO A 23 -4.07 17.85 11.41
N ALA A 24 -4.05 16.65 11.96
CA ALA A 24 -4.37 15.44 11.22
C ALA A 24 -5.82 15.56 10.75
N ALA A 25 -6.04 15.60 9.44
CA ALA A 25 -7.34 15.32 8.87
C ALA A 25 -7.76 13.94 9.39
N ARG A 26 -8.78 13.92 10.25
CA ARG A 26 -9.33 12.68 10.81
C ARG A 26 -9.88 11.86 9.63
N PRO A 27 -9.40 10.63 9.36
CA PRO A 27 -10.17 9.72 8.55
C PRO A 27 -11.50 9.50 9.29
N ALA A 28 -12.62 9.65 8.58
CA ALA A 28 -13.92 9.26 9.09
C ALA A 28 -13.82 7.80 9.58
N PRO A 29 -14.31 7.48 10.79
CA PRO A 29 -14.31 6.09 11.23
C PRO A 29 -15.17 5.30 10.25
N PHE A 30 -14.52 4.41 9.49
CA PHE A 30 -15.20 3.26 8.90
C PHE A 30 -15.92 2.58 10.06
N ALA A 31 -17.26 2.69 10.08
CA ALA A 31 -18.09 1.93 11.00
C ALA A 31 -17.87 0.45 10.69
N ARG A 32 -16.90 -0.16 11.37
CA ARG A 32 -16.87 -1.60 11.50
C ARG A 32 -18.15 -1.94 12.25
N ASN A 33 -19.05 -2.68 11.61
CA ASN A 33 -20.11 -3.39 12.29
C ASN A 33 -19.46 -4.42 13.22
N ALA A 34 -19.03 -3.95 14.39
CA ALA A 34 -18.71 -4.79 15.51
C ALA A 34 -20.05 -5.34 16.01
N SER A 35 -20.26 -6.64 15.85
CA SER A 35 -21.30 -7.35 16.57
C SER A 35 -21.06 -7.13 18.06
N SER A 36 -21.84 -6.24 18.66
CA SER A 36 -21.93 -6.11 20.10
C SER A 36 -22.72 -7.31 20.61
N HIS A 37 -22.00 -8.38 20.97
CA HIS A 37 -22.54 -9.29 21.98
C HIS A 37 -22.56 -8.50 23.28
N ALA A 38 -23.69 -7.87 23.57
CA ALA A 38 -23.99 -7.39 24.90
C ALA A 38 -23.85 -8.58 25.85
N ALA A 39 -22.87 -8.51 26.74
CA ALA A 39 -22.73 -9.47 27.83
C ALA A 39 -23.92 -9.25 28.77
N ASP A 40 -24.91 -10.11 28.64
CA ASP A 40 -26.05 -10.20 29.55
C ASP A 40 -25.52 -10.62 30.94
N PRO A 41 -25.76 -9.85 32.03
CA PRO A 41 -25.35 -10.23 33.37
C PRO A 41 -26.20 -11.37 33.96
N HIS A 42 -27.16 -11.93 33.21
CA HIS A 42 -27.88 -13.16 33.53
C HIS A 42 -27.22 -14.40 32.91
N ALA A 43 -25.90 -14.56 33.06
CA ALA A 43 -25.26 -15.86 32.89
C ALA A 43 -25.63 -16.79 34.06
N ALA A 44 -26.91 -17.17 34.15
CA ALA A 44 -27.30 -18.38 34.82
C ALA A 44 -26.48 -19.52 34.19
N ALA A 45 -25.93 -20.40 35.01
CA ALA A 45 -25.05 -21.47 34.59
C ALA A 45 -25.73 -22.39 33.56
N GLU A 46 -25.63 -22.03 32.28
CA GLU A 46 -25.98 -22.92 31.18
C GLU A 46 -24.90 -24.00 31.12
N HIS A 47 -25.23 -25.16 31.66
CA HIS A 47 -24.37 -26.34 31.63
C HIS A 47 -24.38 -26.90 30.21
N TYR A 48 -23.56 -26.32 29.34
CA TYR A 48 -23.35 -26.86 28.00
C TYR A 48 -22.74 -28.27 28.13
N PRO A 49 -23.29 -29.28 27.42
CA PRO A 49 -22.67 -30.59 27.40
C PRO A 49 -21.25 -30.44 26.82
N GLN A 50 -20.25 -30.92 27.54
CA GLN A 50 -18.86 -30.94 27.06
C GLN A 50 -18.78 -31.88 25.86
N GLU A 51 -18.92 -31.34 24.65
CA GLU A 51 -18.83 -32.12 23.41
C GLU A 51 -17.39 -32.56 23.16
N GLY A 52 -17.01 -33.70 23.74
CA GLY A 52 -15.74 -34.36 23.45
C GLY A 52 -15.81 -35.15 22.13
N PHE A 53 -14.66 -35.70 21.71
CA PHE A 53 -14.57 -36.62 20.56
C PHE A 53 -15.39 -37.92 20.69
N ASN A 54 -16.04 -38.15 21.84
CA ASN A 54 -16.98 -39.24 22.09
C ASN A 54 -18.46 -38.79 21.98
N ALA A 55 -18.73 -37.57 21.52
CA ALA A 55 -20.09 -37.14 21.24
C ALA A 55 -20.71 -38.03 20.13
N PRO A 56 -22.04 -38.22 20.11
CA PRO A 56 -22.71 -39.08 19.13
C PRO A 56 -22.33 -38.74 17.69
N PHE A 57 -22.18 -37.45 17.37
CA PHE A 57 -21.74 -36.98 16.06
C PHE A 57 -20.37 -37.56 15.66
N TRP A 58 -19.36 -37.44 16.52
CA TRP A 58 -18.01 -37.96 16.27
C TRP A 58 -17.96 -39.49 16.23
N ARG A 59 -18.80 -40.16 17.03
CA ARG A 59 -18.95 -41.61 16.99
C ARG A 59 -19.54 -42.09 15.67
N HIS A 60 -20.60 -41.44 15.17
CA HIS A 60 -21.17 -41.78 13.88
C HIS A 60 -20.23 -41.46 12.72
N LEU A 61 -19.50 -40.34 12.79
CA LEU A 61 -18.49 -39.97 11.79
C LEU A 61 -17.33 -40.97 11.74
N SER A 62 -16.78 -41.36 12.90
CA SER A 62 -15.69 -42.34 12.98
C SER A 62 -16.13 -43.74 12.53
N LEU A 63 -17.33 -44.18 12.92
CA LEU A 63 -17.90 -45.44 12.41
C LEU A 63 -18.15 -45.38 10.90
N GLY A 64 -18.62 -44.26 10.36
CA GLY A 64 -18.78 -44.05 8.92
C GLY A 64 -17.44 -44.12 8.18
N ALA A 65 -16.39 -43.49 8.72
CA ALA A 65 -15.05 -43.56 8.15
C ALA A 65 -14.45 -44.97 8.19
N ILE A 66 -14.63 -45.71 9.28
CA ILE A 66 -14.19 -47.11 9.41
C ILE A 66 -14.97 -48.01 8.44
N ALA A 67 -16.29 -47.82 8.34
CA ALA A 67 -17.13 -48.58 7.41
C ALA A 67 -16.73 -48.32 5.95
N LEU A 68 -16.45 -47.06 5.60
CA LEU A 68 -15.95 -46.69 4.28
C LEU A 68 -14.57 -47.30 4.00
N PHE A 69 -13.68 -47.30 4.98
CA PHE A 69 -12.34 -47.89 4.85
C PHE A 69 -12.41 -49.41 4.64
N ILE A 70 -13.23 -50.11 5.42
CA ILE A 70 -13.46 -51.56 5.25
C ILE A 70 -14.10 -51.82 3.89
N TYR A 71 -15.09 -51.02 3.51
CA TYR A 71 -15.74 -51.12 2.20
C TYR A 71 -14.73 -50.96 1.06
N LEU A 72 -13.86 -49.95 1.10
CA LEU A 72 -12.83 -49.74 0.08
C LEU A 72 -11.76 -50.84 0.08
N ARG A 73 -11.47 -51.46 1.22
CA ARG A 73 -10.45 -52.50 1.33
C ARG A 73 -10.93 -53.91 0.93
N VAL A 74 -12.23 -54.16 1.10
CA VAL A 74 -12.91 -55.43 0.78
C VAL A 74 -13.63 -55.38 -0.57
N ALA A 75 -13.90 -54.17 -1.08
CA ALA A 75 -14.41 -53.96 -2.43
C ALA A 75 -13.51 -54.68 -3.46
N PRO A 76 -14.10 -55.43 -4.40
CA PRO A 76 -13.37 -56.02 -5.52
C PRO A 76 -12.55 -54.95 -6.27
N SER A 77 -11.35 -55.32 -6.71
CA SER A 77 -10.40 -54.48 -7.46
C SER A 77 -10.95 -53.83 -8.73
N ASP A 78 -12.15 -54.25 -9.16
CA ASP A 78 -12.75 -53.90 -10.44
C ASP A 78 -13.70 -52.68 -10.32
N LEU A 79 -14.02 -52.26 -9.09
CA LEU A 79 -14.84 -51.08 -8.82
C LEU A 79 -14.20 -49.73 -9.17
N PRO A 80 -12.91 -49.45 -8.91
CA PRO A 80 -12.31 -48.17 -9.29
C PRO A 80 -12.31 -47.97 -10.81
N GLU A 81 -11.93 -48.97 -11.60
CA GLU A 81 -11.93 -48.87 -13.08
C GLU A 81 -13.34 -48.72 -13.65
N GLN A 82 -14.34 -49.43 -13.12
CA GLN A 82 -15.73 -49.27 -13.54
C GLN A 82 -16.33 -47.93 -13.12
N LEU A 83 -15.94 -47.39 -11.96
CA LEU A 83 -16.38 -46.07 -11.49
C LEU A 83 -15.71 -44.94 -12.29
N GLU A 84 -14.44 -45.11 -12.64
CA GLU A 84 -13.68 -44.18 -13.50
C GLU A 84 -14.27 -44.17 -14.92
N HIS A 85 -14.50 -45.33 -15.53
CA HIS A 85 -15.13 -45.41 -16.86
C HIS A 85 -16.59 -44.93 -16.86
N ALA A 86 -17.37 -45.19 -15.79
CA ALA A 86 -18.71 -44.64 -15.66
C ALA A 86 -18.71 -43.12 -15.41
N ALA A 87 -17.69 -42.59 -14.73
CA ALA A 87 -17.50 -41.16 -14.49
C ALA A 87 -17.03 -40.42 -15.76
N GLU A 88 -16.28 -41.10 -16.63
CA GLU A 88 -15.84 -40.58 -17.94
C GLU A 88 -17.02 -40.42 -18.91
N GLU A 89 -17.93 -41.41 -18.98
CA GLU A 89 -19.10 -41.32 -19.86
C GLU A 89 -20.20 -40.40 -19.30
N ARG A 90 -20.31 -40.30 -17.98
CA ARG A 90 -21.24 -39.40 -17.31
C ARG A 90 -20.60 -38.82 -16.06
N ALA A 91 -20.20 -37.54 -16.13
CA ALA A 91 -19.78 -36.79 -14.95
C ALA A 91 -20.74 -37.07 -13.77
N PRO A 92 -20.23 -37.39 -12.57
CA PRO A 92 -21.05 -37.71 -11.41
C PRO A 92 -22.15 -36.67 -11.19
N TRP A 93 -23.31 -37.09 -10.65
CA TRP A 93 -24.48 -36.22 -10.49
C TRP A 93 -24.14 -34.91 -9.75
N LEU A 94 -23.23 -34.98 -8.75
CA LEU A 94 -22.74 -33.82 -8.01
C LEU A 94 -21.95 -32.87 -8.91
N THR A 95 -21.04 -33.39 -9.74
CA THR A 95 -20.27 -32.59 -10.70
C THR A 95 -21.18 -31.92 -11.73
N ARG A 96 -22.23 -32.60 -12.19
CA ARG A 96 -23.25 -32.00 -13.09
C ARG A 96 -24.05 -30.91 -12.39
N TYR A 97 -24.45 -31.15 -11.14
CA TYR A 97 -25.17 -30.17 -10.35
C TYR A 97 -24.33 -28.91 -10.12
N ILE A 98 -23.05 -29.09 -9.81
CA ILE A 98 -22.08 -27.99 -9.66
C ILE A 98 -21.88 -27.28 -11.00
N ALA A 99 -21.68 -28.02 -12.10
CA ALA A 99 -21.50 -27.44 -13.43
C ALA A 99 -22.73 -26.64 -13.90
N HIS A 100 -23.94 -27.04 -13.53
CA HIS A 100 -25.16 -26.36 -13.94
C HIS A 100 -25.51 -25.15 -13.05
N ASN A 101 -25.34 -25.27 -11.73
CA ASN A 101 -25.83 -24.26 -10.78
C ASN A 101 -24.74 -23.35 -10.24
N LEU A 102 -23.51 -23.86 -10.14
CA LEU A 102 -22.40 -23.16 -9.50
C LEU A 102 -21.34 -22.71 -10.49
N ALA A 103 -21.14 -23.40 -11.61
CA ALA A 103 -20.18 -22.99 -12.63
C ALA A 103 -20.75 -21.81 -13.42
N PRO A 104 -20.14 -20.63 -13.34
CA PRO A 104 -20.58 -19.49 -14.12
C PRO A 104 -20.10 -19.60 -15.57
N ASP A 105 -20.83 -18.96 -16.49
CA ASP A 105 -20.57 -19.06 -17.94
C ASP A 105 -19.10 -18.80 -18.28
N ALA A 106 -18.47 -19.75 -18.99
CA ALA A 106 -17.06 -19.68 -19.36
C ALA A 106 -16.71 -18.40 -20.14
N ASP A 107 -17.63 -17.94 -21.01
CA ASP A 107 -17.46 -16.71 -21.78
C ASP A 107 -17.38 -15.47 -20.89
N LYS A 108 -18.20 -15.40 -19.82
CA LYS A 108 -18.19 -14.26 -18.87
C LYS A 108 -16.89 -14.22 -18.07
N PHE A 109 -16.29 -15.37 -17.77
CA PHE A 109 -14.97 -15.38 -17.13
C PHE A 109 -13.86 -14.96 -18.06
N ARG A 110 -13.93 -15.37 -19.33
CA ARG A 110 -12.96 -14.90 -20.33
C ARG A 110 -13.01 -13.37 -20.43
N GLU A 111 -14.20 -12.79 -20.56
CA GLU A 111 -14.39 -11.33 -20.61
C GLU A 111 -13.86 -10.63 -19.35
N ARG A 112 -14.14 -11.19 -18.16
CA ARG A 112 -13.61 -10.65 -16.89
C ARG A 112 -12.09 -10.72 -16.82
N ASN A 113 -11.51 -11.84 -17.23
CA ASN A 113 -10.06 -12.03 -17.22
C ASN A 113 -9.38 -11.09 -18.22
N GLU A 114 -9.96 -10.89 -19.40
CA GLU A 114 -9.49 -9.92 -20.39
C GLU A 114 -9.52 -8.50 -19.81
N LYS A 115 -10.63 -8.10 -19.17
CA LYS A 115 -10.73 -6.80 -18.51
C LYS A 115 -9.69 -6.62 -17.40
N HIS A 116 -9.41 -7.66 -16.61
CA HIS A 116 -8.35 -7.62 -15.60
C HIS A 116 -6.95 -7.48 -16.21
N LEU A 117 -6.71 -8.13 -17.34
CA LEU A 117 -5.47 -8.02 -18.10
C LEU A 117 -5.28 -6.59 -18.64
N GLU A 118 -6.34 -5.97 -19.16
CA GLU A 118 -6.34 -4.58 -19.59
C GLU A 118 -6.02 -3.61 -18.44
N LEU A 119 -6.69 -3.76 -17.30
CA LEU A 119 -6.42 -2.93 -16.12
C LEU A 119 -4.98 -3.08 -15.61
N ALA A 120 -4.44 -4.30 -15.65
CA ALA A 120 -3.05 -4.55 -15.28
C ALA A 120 -2.05 -3.89 -16.25
N LYS A 121 -2.36 -3.86 -17.55
CA LYS A 121 -1.57 -3.13 -18.55
C LYS A 121 -1.58 -1.63 -18.28
N LEU A 122 -2.75 -1.04 -18.09
CA LEU A 122 -2.87 0.40 -17.78
C LEU A 122 -2.09 0.77 -16.51
N ALA A 123 -2.18 -0.04 -15.46
CA ALA A 123 -1.42 0.18 -14.23
C ALA A 123 0.10 0.07 -14.44
N ALA A 124 0.55 -0.79 -15.36
CA ALA A 124 1.96 -0.90 -15.72
C ALA A 124 2.43 0.33 -16.51
N ASP A 125 1.62 0.82 -17.46
CA ASP A 125 1.91 2.02 -18.25
C ASP A 125 2.00 3.26 -17.36
N ASP A 126 1.05 3.43 -16.43
CA ASP A 126 1.10 4.50 -15.43
C ASP A 126 2.38 4.41 -14.59
N LYS A 127 2.76 3.21 -14.18
CA LYS A 127 3.99 3.00 -13.41
C LYS A 127 5.24 3.38 -14.22
N LEU A 128 5.29 3.05 -15.51
CA LEU A 128 6.40 3.45 -16.39
C LEU A 128 6.47 4.98 -16.51
N LEU A 129 5.33 5.64 -16.71
CA LEU A 129 5.25 7.10 -16.80
C LEU A 129 5.81 7.79 -15.55
N PHE A 130 5.46 7.30 -14.36
CA PHE A 130 5.95 7.89 -13.11
C PHE A 130 7.35 7.45 -12.72
N GLN A 131 7.86 6.34 -13.26
CA GLN A 131 9.26 5.93 -13.06
C GLN A 131 10.23 6.87 -13.78
N GLU A 132 9.87 7.36 -14.96
CA GLU A 132 10.69 8.31 -15.72
C GLU A 132 10.58 9.74 -15.21
N ALA A 133 9.50 10.07 -14.48
CA ALA A 133 9.28 11.40 -13.93
C ALA A 133 10.26 11.70 -12.78
N GLU A 134 11.35 12.42 -13.06
CA GLU A 134 12.25 12.94 -12.03
C GLU A 134 11.53 14.03 -11.21
N ARG A 135 11.58 13.92 -9.88
CA ARG A 135 11.05 14.97 -8.99
C ARG A 135 11.84 16.25 -9.25
N PRO A 136 11.18 17.42 -9.47
CA PRO A 136 11.91 18.67 -9.67
C PRO A 136 12.84 18.92 -8.49
N ARG A 137 14.09 19.27 -8.79
CA ARG A 137 15.13 19.48 -7.78
C ARG A 137 14.79 20.70 -6.93
N VAL A 138 14.18 20.47 -5.76
CA VAL A 138 13.83 21.54 -4.82
C VAL A 138 15.13 22.09 -4.20
N ARG A 139 15.55 23.28 -4.65
CA ARG A 139 16.59 24.05 -3.96
C ARG A 139 15.98 24.66 -2.70
N ARG A 140 16.35 24.13 -1.54
CA ARG A 140 16.03 24.76 -0.26
C ARG A 140 17.02 25.90 -0.04
N LEU A 141 16.56 27.12 -0.18
CA LEU A 141 17.35 28.29 0.17
C LEU A 141 17.45 28.38 1.69
N ARG A 142 18.68 28.42 2.21
CA ARG A 142 18.93 28.62 3.65
C ARG A 142 18.56 30.03 4.10
N TYR A 143 18.64 30.99 3.19
CA TYR A 143 18.38 32.40 3.45
C TYR A 143 17.26 32.88 2.52
N LEU A 144 16.09 33.14 3.08
CA LEU A 144 14.93 33.64 2.32
C LEU A 144 15.10 35.09 1.90
N GLY A 145 15.90 35.88 2.63
CA GLY A 145 16.18 37.26 2.27
C GLY A 145 16.99 37.44 0.99
N THR A 146 17.52 36.37 0.38
CA THR A 146 18.19 36.44 -0.93
C THR A 146 17.21 36.82 -2.04
N PHE A 147 15.91 36.55 -1.87
CA PHE A 147 14.89 37.02 -2.82
C PHE A 147 14.72 38.55 -2.80
N ASP A 148 14.95 39.18 -1.66
CA ASP A 148 14.83 40.64 -1.49
C ASP A 148 16.12 41.40 -1.83
N GLN A 149 17.23 40.71 -2.12
CA GLN A 149 18.50 41.35 -2.47
C GLN A 149 18.52 41.90 -3.91
N ALA A 150 17.60 41.45 -4.76
CA ALA A 150 17.53 41.92 -6.13
C ALA A 150 16.79 43.27 -6.19
N SER A 151 17.37 44.24 -6.90
CA SER A 151 16.68 45.48 -7.24
C SER A 151 15.44 45.15 -8.09
N PRO A 152 14.25 45.72 -7.77
CA PRO A 152 13.04 45.58 -8.59
C PRO A 152 13.25 46.01 -10.05
N ASN A 153 14.20 46.91 -10.28
CA ASN A 153 14.51 47.46 -11.59
C ASN A 153 15.63 46.70 -12.32
N ASN A 154 16.00 45.50 -11.83
CA ASN A 154 17.09 44.69 -12.38
C ASN A 154 18.42 45.45 -12.48
N ILE A 155 18.66 46.35 -11.52
CA ILE A 155 19.91 47.12 -11.42
C ILE A 155 20.90 46.27 -10.62
N PRO A 156 22.03 45.85 -11.22
CA PRO A 156 23.06 45.14 -10.46
C PRO A 156 23.63 46.05 -9.38
N VAL A 157 23.95 45.47 -8.22
CA VAL A 157 24.67 46.20 -7.17
C VAL A 157 26.00 46.71 -7.73
N GLY A 158 26.29 48.00 -7.53
CA GLY A 158 27.52 48.64 -8.01
C GLY A 158 27.54 48.99 -9.51
N SER A 159 26.42 48.91 -10.23
CA SER A 159 26.37 49.34 -11.64
C SER A 159 26.29 50.85 -11.83
N GLN A 160 25.85 51.58 -10.80
CA GLN A 160 25.70 53.03 -10.84
C GLN A 160 26.76 53.67 -9.94
N ALA A 161 27.41 54.71 -10.46
CA ALA A 161 28.24 55.61 -9.66
C ALA A 161 27.35 56.72 -9.09
N ASP A 162 27.62 57.15 -7.86
CA ASP A 162 26.99 58.32 -7.28
C ASP A 162 27.54 59.59 -7.96
N LEU A 163 26.69 60.32 -8.66
CA LEU A 163 27.03 61.57 -9.36
C LEU A 163 26.41 62.79 -8.67
N SER A 164 25.92 62.65 -7.43
CA SER A 164 25.24 63.75 -6.72
C SER A 164 26.15 64.95 -6.41
N ASP A 165 27.46 64.72 -6.29
CA ASP A 165 28.48 65.76 -6.05
C ASP A 165 29.23 66.17 -7.34
N LEU A 166 28.67 65.87 -8.52
CA LEU A 166 29.32 66.17 -9.78
C LEU A 166 29.17 67.67 -10.13
N VAL A 167 30.21 68.45 -9.91
CA VAL A 167 30.29 69.83 -10.44
C VAL A 167 30.69 69.79 -11.91
N ILE A 168 29.72 69.97 -12.80
CA ILE A 168 29.96 70.07 -14.24
C ILE A 168 30.54 71.46 -14.53
N LYS A 169 31.81 71.53 -14.91
CA LYS A 169 32.42 72.77 -15.39
C LYS A 169 31.91 73.10 -16.77
N SER A 170 31.55 74.37 -16.99
CA SER A 170 31.18 74.86 -18.31
C SER A 170 32.42 75.34 -19.07
N GLU A 171 32.38 75.30 -20.40
CA GLU A 171 33.50 75.75 -21.26
C GLU A 171 33.94 77.19 -20.94
N LYS A 172 32.99 78.03 -20.49
CA LYS A 172 33.23 79.40 -20.05
C LYS A 172 34.13 79.49 -18.81
N ASP A 173 34.08 78.51 -17.92
CA ASP A 173 34.89 78.46 -16.69
C ASP A 173 36.34 78.03 -16.96
N ASP A 174 36.59 77.30 -18.05
CA ASP A 174 37.93 76.88 -18.48
C ASP A 174 38.71 78.00 -19.19
N PHE A 175 38.01 78.95 -19.83
CA PHE A 175 38.62 80.12 -20.50
C PHE A 175 38.77 81.35 -19.61
N ALA A 176 38.34 81.28 -18.35
CA ALA A 176 38.40 82.38 -17.39
C ALA A 176 39.62 82.31 -16.43
N ALA A 177 40.55 81.37 -16.65
CA ALA A 177 41.76 81.14 -15.84
C ALA A 177 43.04 81.59 -16.57
#